data_AF-A0A3N5PT22-F1
#
_entry.id   AF-A0A3N5PT22-F1
#
_cell.length_a   1.000
_cell.length_b   1.000
_cell.length_c   1.000
_cell.angle_alpha   90.00
_cell.angle_beta   90.00
_cell.angle_gamma   90.00
#
_symmetry.space_group_name_H-M   'P 1'
#
loop_
_entity.id
_entity.type
_entity.pdbx_description
1 polymer ?
#
loop_
_entity_poly.entity_id
_entity_poly.type
_entity_poly.pdbx_seq_one_letter_code
_entity_poly.pdbx_strand_id
1 'polypeptide(L)'
;MKRSFALLLAMTPVIAWSAPTVTLSGSPTSGISPLSVVLTWSSTESSSCTASGGWTGVKATSGSQVVSNLLANTAFTLTCASATGSAELTWTAPTQNTDNTPIAATGPGSLAGFKLFHSATSAGVATAVPVVVNDKLATSYTITGLPVGVRYYGAKAFNLEGIDSDMA
;
A
#
# COMPACT_ATOMS: atom_id res chain seq x y z
N MET A 1 -19.66 -10.82 -31.73
CA MET A 1 -19.80 -11.10 -30.30
C MET A 1 -18.45 -10.83 -29.63
N LYS A 2 -18.40 -10.03 -28.56
CA LYS A 2 -17.17 -9.79 -27.80
C LYS A 2 -16.82 -11.07 -27.02
N ARG A 3 -15.61 -11.59 -27.23
CA ARG A 3 -15.09 -12.76 -26.51
C ARG A 3 -14.42 -12.27 -25.23
N SER A 4 -14.87 -12.73 -24.06
CA SER A 4 -14.28 -12.42 -22.75
C SER A 4 -13.55 -13.67 -22.21
N PHE A 5 -12.79 -13.57 -21.11
CA PHE A 5 -12.03 -14.69 -20.51
C PHE A 5 -12.58 -15.06 -19.12
N ALA A 6 -12.47 -16.33 -18.70
CA ALA A 6 -12.83 -16.73 -17.33
C ALA A 6 -11.60 -16.69 -16.42
N LEU A 7 -11.54 -15.74 -15.50
CA LEU A 7 -10.44 -15.57 -14.54
C LEU A 7 -10.91 -16.00 -13.13
N LEU A 8 -10.11 -16.81 -12.43
CA LEU A 8 -10.34 -17.15 -11.03
C LEU A 8 -9.29 -16.44 -10.18
N LEU A 9 -9.73 -15.49 -9.35
CA LEU A 9 -8.87 -14.72 -8.47
C LEU A 9 -8.81 -15.39 -7.10
N ALA A 10 -7.61 -15.74 -6.65
CA ALA A 10 -7.36 -16.18 -5.28
C ALA A 10 -6.58 -15.09 -4.55
N MET A 11 -6.97 -14.79 -3.31
CA MET A 11 -6.28 -13.75 -2.56
C MET A 11 -5.81 -14.29 -1.22
N THR A 12 -4.50 -14.30 -1.06
CA THR A 12 -3.85 -14.56 0.22
C THR A 12 -3.49 -13.20 0.83
N PRO A 13 -4.15 -12.77 1.91
CA PRO A 13 -3.76 -11.54 2.58
C PRO A 13 -2.33 -11.68 3.11
N VAL A 14 -1.38 -10.92 2.55
CA VAL A 14 -0.11 -10.60 3.22
C VAL A 14 -0.34 -9.29 3.97
N ILE A 15 -1.14 -9.34 5.03
CA ILE A 15 -1.43 -8.13 5.81
C ILE A 15 -0.32 -7.95 6.86
N ALA A 16 0.61 -7.04 6.61
CA ALA A 16 1.31 -6.33 7.69
C ALA A 16 0.65 -4.95 7.83
N TRP A 17 -0.40 -4.87 8.64
CA TRP A 17 -0.99 -3.59 9.05
C TRP A 17 -0.89 -3.43 10.55
N SER A 18 0.00 -2.56 10.97
CA SER A 18 -0.10 -1.93 12.28
C SER A 18 -0.29 -0.44 12.07
N ALA A 19 -1.21 0.16 12.82
CA ALA A 19 -1.10 1.59 13.06
C ALA A 19 0.29 1.85 13.68
N PRO A 20 1.00 2.91 13.28
CA PRO A 20 2.31 3.17 13.82
C PRO A 20 2.19 3.38 15.31
N THR A 21 2.90 2.57 16.09
CA THR A 21 3.07 2.88 17.51
C THR A 21 4.13 3.95 17.60
N VAL A 22 3.89 5.02 18.34
CA VAL A 22 4.85 6.11 18.53
C VAL A 22 5.12 6.24 20.01
N THR A 23 6.39 6.15 20.39
CA THR A 23 6.85 6.51 21.72
C THR A 23 7.74 7.74 21.62
N LEU A 24 7.47 8.73 22.46
CA LEU A 24 8.28 9.94 22.60
C LEU A 24 8.45 10.21 24.09
N SER A 25 9.70 10.34 24.53
CA SER A 25 10.05 10.70 25.89
C SER A 25 11.08 11.82 25.89
N GLY A 26 11.07 12.61 26.97
CA GLY A 26 12.02 13.69 27.19
C GLY A 26 12.53 13.63 28.62
N SER A 27 13.84 13.80 28.82
CA SER A 27 14.44 13.88 30.14
C SER A 27 15.52 14.98 30.21
N PRO A 28 15.51 15.84 31.25
CA PRO A 28 14.53 15.93 32.33
C PRO A 28 13.18 16.53 31.87
N THR A 29 12.09 16.28 32.60
CA THR A 29 10.75 16.85 32.29
C THR A 29 10.47 18.19 32.97
N SER A 30 11.33 18.60 33.91
CA SER A 30 11.25 19.88 34.62
C SER A 30 12.64 20.31 35.08
N GLY A 31 12.81 21.60 35.38
CA GLY A 31 14.08 22.17 35.82
C GLY A 31 14.04 23.70 35.84
N ILE A 32 15.21 24.30 36.11
CA ILE A 32 15.40 25.76 36.08
C ILE A 32 15.89 26.13 34.68
N SER A 33 15.37 27.21 34.11
CA SER A 33 15.81 27.72 32.82
C SER A 33 17.20 28.38 32.90
N PRO A 34 18.03 28.26 31.85
CA PRO A 34 17.83 27.49 30.63
C PRO A 34 17.96 25.97 30.86
N LEU A 35 17.00 25.19 30.37
CA LEU A 35 17.01 23.74 30.46
C LEU A 35 17.47 23.10 29.15
N SER A 36 18.21 21.98 29.27
CA SER A 36 18.50 21.09 28.15
C SER A 36 17.80 19.76 28.36
N VAL A 37 17.06 19.29 27.35
CA VAL A 37 16.27 18.06 27.38
C VAL A 37 16.77 17.12 26.29
N VAL A 38 16.97 15.86 26.65
CA VAL A 38 17.21 14.78 25.69
C VAL A 38 15.86 14.18 25.31
N LEU A 39 15.46 14.37 24.06
CA LEU A 39 14.31 13.70 23.46
C LEU A 39 14.75 12.36 22.89
N THR A 40 13.98 11.31 23.14
CA THR A 40 14.18 9.98 22.56
C THR A 40 12.85 9.49 22.00
N TRP A 41 12.88 8.93 20.80
CA TRP A 41 11.67 8.43 20.15
C TRP A 41 11.92 7.11 19.43
N SER A 42 10.85 6.35 19.30
CA SER A 42 10.77 5.20 18.41
C SER A 42 9.36 5.06 17.85
N SER A 43 9.30 4.58 16.61
CA SER A 43 8.06 4.20 15.97
C SER A 43 8.23 2.90 15.22
N THR A 44 7.26 2.00 15.40
CA THR A 44 7.13 0.80 14.59
C THR A 44 6.14 1.09 13.47
N GLU A 45 6.29 0.41 12.32
CA GLU A 45 5.22 0.39 11.31
C GLU A 45 4.91 1.80 10.77
N SER A 46 5.93 2.65 10.78
CA SER A 46 5.93 4.00 10.24
C SER A 46 6.98 4.11 9.13
N SER A 47 6.69 4.92 8.13
CA SER A 47 7.61 5.24 7.04
C SER A 47 8.38 6.55 7.25
N SER A 48 7.85 7.47 8.07
CA SER A 48 8.43 8.78 8.32
C SER A 48 7.79 9.44 9.55
N CYS A 49 8.56 10.25 10.28
CA CYS A 49 8.05 11.05 11.39
C CYS A 49 8.39 12.54 11.21
N THR A 50 7.50 13.42 11.66
CA THR A 50 7.66 14.87 11.60
C THR A 50 7.51 15.45 13.01
N ALA A 51 8.52 16.21 13.43
CA ALA A 51 8.55 16.92 14.70
C ALA A 51 7.86 18.30 14.59
N SER A 52 7.16 18.70 15.64
CA SER A 52 6.59 20.05 15.80
C SER A 52 6.58 20.50 17.27
N GLY A 53 6.43 21.80 17.49
CA GLY A 53 6.52 22.44 18.82
C GLY A 53 7.92 23.01 19.06
N GLY A 54 8.56 22.65 20.18
CA GLY A 54 9.92 23.06 20.54
C GLY A 54 11.06 22.47 19.70
N TRP A 55 10.71 21.73 18.65
CA TRP A 55 11.59 21.03 17.73
C TRP A 55 10.84 20.88 16.41
N THR A 56 11.57 20.76 15.29
CA THR A 56 10.96 20.82 13.97
C THR A 56 11.62 19.86 12.97
N GLY A 57 10.94 19.64 11.85
CA GLY A 57 11.46 18.95 10.67
C GLY A 57 11.26 17.44 10.69
N VAL A 58 11.65 16.80 9.59
CA VAL A 58 11.58 15.34 9.43
C VAL A 58 12.54 14.65 10.40
N LYS A 59 12.13 13.51 10.93
CA LYS A 59 12.88 12.65 11.83
C LYS A 59 12.84 11.23 11.28
N ALA A 60 13.93 10.49 11.50
CA ALA A 60 13.92 9.04 11.33
C ALA A 60 12.87 8.41 12.27
N THR A 61 12.44 7.19 11.97
CA THR A 61 11.43 6.46 12.75
C THR A 61 11.91 6.13 14.17
N SER A 62 13.21 6.18 14.45
CA SER A 62 13.78 6.14 15.79
C SER A 62 14.98 7.08 15.90
N GLY A 63 15.27 7.54 17.11
CA GLY A 63 16.43 8.39 17.35
C GLY A 63 16.42 9.09 18.70
N SER A 64 17.44 9.93 18.89
CA SER A 64 17.55 10.83 20.04
C SER A 64 18.09 12.18 19.59
N GLN A 65 17.61 13.25 20.22
CA GLN A 65 18.04 14.62 19.94
C GLN A 65 18.06 15.43 21.24
N VAL A 66 19.14 16.19 21.43
CA VAL A 66 19.23 17.19 22.49
C VAL A 66 18.58 18.49 22.01
N VAL A 67 17.66 19.03 22.80
CA VAL A 67 17.12 20.39 22.65
C VAL A 67 17.59 21.21 23.85
N SER A 68 18.35 22.26 23.59
CA SER A 68 18.96 23.11 24.62
C SER A 68 18.32 24.49 24.67
N ASN A 69 18.67 25.25 25.73
CA ASN A 69 18.26 26.64 25.90
C ASN A 69 16.73 26.84 25.97
N LEU A 70 16.02 25.92 26.64
CA LEU A 70 14.59 26.07 26.89
C LEU A 70 14.38 27.08 28.03
N LEU A 71 13.76 28.21 27.71
CA LEU A 71 13.53 29.33 28.64
C LEU A 71 12.13 29.31 29.28
N ALA A 72 11.21 28.51 28.74
CA ALA A 72 9.84 28.39 29.20
C ALA A 72 9.28 26.98 28.92
N ASN A 73 8.09 26.69 29.45
CA ASN A 73 7.39 25.44 29.17
C ASN A 73 7.22 25.24 27.65
N THR A 74 7.73 24.12 27.16
CA THR A 74 7.81 23.82 25.73
C THR A 74 7.20 22.45 25.48
N ALA A 75 6.25 22.37 24.54
CA ALA A 75 5.65 21.11 24.12
C ALA A 75 6.43 20.53 22.93
N PHE A 76 6.59 19.20 22.93
CA PHE A 76 7.21 18.46 21.83
C PHE A 76 6.23 17.44 21.29
N THR A 77 5.94 17.53 19.99
CA THR A 77 5.04 16.61 19.31
C THR A 77 5.80 15.87 18.20
N LEU A 78 5.60 14.56 18.11
CA LEU A 78 6.06 13.73 16.99
C LEU A 78 4.85 13.12 16.31
N THR A 79 4.70 13.38 15.02
CA THR A 79 3.64 12.77 14.20
C THR A 79 4.28 11.84 13.19
N CYS A 80 3.97 10.55 13.27
CA CYS A 80 4.50 9.55 12.36
C CYS A 80 3.43 9.13 11.34
N ALA A 81 3.82 9.09 10.06
CA ALA A 81 2.97 8.56 9.01
C ALA A 81 3.00 7.02 9.08
N SER A 82 1.84 6.40 8.96
CA SER A 82 1.71 4.94 8.91
C SER A 82 2.47 4.36 7.73
N ALA A 83 3.00 3.15 7.89
CA ALA A 83 3.35 2.32 6.76
C ALA A 83 2.08 2.04 5.93
N THR A 84 2.21 2.11 4.61
CA THR A 84 1.18 1.62 3.69
C THR A 84 1.23 0.10 3.65
N GLY A 85 0.06 -0.55 3.51
CA GLY A 85 -0.01 -1.99 3.40
C GLY A 85 0.44 -2.51 2.03
N SER A 86 0.58 -3.83 1.94
CA SER A 86 0.70 -4.56 0.69
C SER A 86 -0.28 -5.73 0.64
N ALA A 87 -0.56 -6.21 -0.57
CA ALA A 87 -1.34 -7.41 -0.78
C ALA A 87 -0.79 -8.17 -1.99
N GLU A 88 -0.60 -9.48 -1.84
CA GLU A 88 -0.27 -10.37 -2.94
C GLU A 88 -1.56 -10.94 -3.53
N LEU A 89 -1.82 -10.62 -4.79
CA LEU A 89 -2.89 -11.22 -5.58
C LEU A 89 -2.30 -12.41 -6.31
N THR A 90 -2.99 -13.55 -6.27
CA THR A 90 -2.63 -14.73 -7.07
C THR A 90 -3.80 -15.12 -7.96
N TRP A 91 -3.51 -15.64 -9.15
CA TRP A 91 -4.55 -16.04 -10.08
C TRP A 91 -4.08 -17.15 -11.00
N THR A 92 -5.05 -17.86 -11.56
CA THR A 92 -4.81 -18.82 -12.64
C THR A 92 -5.09 -18.13 -13.97
N ALA A 93 -4.10 -18.10 -14.86
CA ALA A 93 -4.28 -17.55 -16.20
C ALA A 93 -5.40 -18.31 -16.95
N PRO A 94 -6.29 -17.60 -17.66
CA PRO A 94 -7.35 -18.24 -18.40
C PRO A 94 -6.76 -19.05 -19.57
N THR A 95 -7.42 -20.16 -19.90
CA THR A 95 -7.05 -21.01 -21.06
C THR A 95 -8.14 -21.00 -22.15
N GLN A 96 -9.33 -20.50 -21.83
CA GLN A 96 -10.49 -20.45 -22.71
C GLN A 96 -11.16 -19.07 -22.68
N ASN A 97 -11.83 -18.74 -23.78
CA ASN A 97 -12.77 -17.63 -23.89
C ASN A 97 -14.12 -18.01 -23.24
N THR A 98 -15.03 -17.06 -23.07
CA THR A 98 -16.38 -17.26 -22.50
C THR A 98 -17.29 -18.11 -23.37
N ASP A 99 -16.96 -18.29 -24.66
CA ASP A 99 -17.60 -19.24 -25.56
C ASP A 99 -16.96 -20.65 -25.49
N ASN A 100 -16.12 -20.89 -24.48
CA ASN A 100 -15.33 -22.11 -24.25
C ASN A 100 -14.30 -22.43 -25.35
N THR A 101 -14.08 -21.55 -26.33
CA THR A 101 -13.01 -21.76 -27.31
C THR A 101 -11.63 -21.51 -26.69
N PRO A 102 -10.58 -22.25 -27.07
CA PRO A 102 -9.23 -22.02 -26.55
C PRO A 102 -8.73 -20.60 -26.86
N ILE A 103 -7.97 -20.02 -25.93
CA ILE A 103 -7.25 -18.76 -26.20
C ILE A 103 -6.16 -19.03 -27.22
N ALA A 104 -6.04 -18.14 -28.21
CA ALA A 104 -5.02 -18.28 -29.25
C ALA A 104 -3.62 -18.21 -28.65
N ALA A 105 -2.74 -19.15 -29.02
CA ALA A 105 -1.35 -19.15 -28.55
C ALA A 105 -0.52 -17.98 -29.14
N THR A 106 -0.88 -17.55 -30.35
CA THR A 106 -0.30 -16.40 -31.05
C THR A 106 -1.37 -15.59 -31.78
N GLY A 107 -1.02 -14.37 -32.17
CA GLY A 107 -1.91 -13.48 -32.92
C GLY A 107 -2.81 -12.62 -32.02
N PRO A 108 -3.69 -11.80 -32.62
CA PRO A 108 -4.43 -10.73 -31.93
C PRO A 108 -5.30 -11.23 -30.77
N GLY A 109 -5.85 -12.43 -30.87
CA GLY A 109 -6.66 -13.05 -29.81
C GLY A 109 -5.86 -13.61 -28.63
N SER A 110 -4.52 -13.58 -28.66
CA SER A 110 -3.69 -14.09 -27.58
C SER A 110 -3.77 -13.21 -26.33
N LEU A 111 -3.72 -13.88 -25.16
CA LEU A 111 -3.58 -13.20 -23.89
C LEU A 111 -2.33 -12.30 -23.89
N ALA A 112 -2.51 -11.05 -23.50
CA ALA A 112 -1.46 -10.05 -23.41
C ALA A 112 -1.07 -9.76 -21.97
N GLY A 113 -2.01 -9.86 -21.03
CA GLY A 113 -1.74 -9.59 -19.63
C GLY A 113 -3.00 -9.46 -18.79
N PHE A 114 -2.84 -8.79 -17.64
CA PHE A 114 -3.87 -8.65 -16.62
C PHE A 114 -4.03 -7.19 -16.16
N LYS A 115 -5.24 -6.82 -15.75
CA LYS A 115 -5.59 -5.56 -15.11
C LYS A 115 -6.07 -5.89 -13.70
N LEU A 116 -5.36 -5.41 -12.69
CA LEU A 116 -5.66 -5.64 -11.27
C LEU A 116 -6.29 -4.39 -10.68
N PHE A 117 -7.44 -4.56 -10.05
CA PHE A 117 -8.25 -3.48 -9.48
C PHE A 117 -8.26 -3.60 -7.96
N HIS A 118 -8.30 -2.46 -7.28
CA HIS A 118 -8.50 -2.41 -5.84
C HIS A 118 -9.36 -1.21 -5.42
N SER A 119 -10.07 -1.35 -4.31
CA SER A 119 -10.90 -0.28 -3.76
C SER A 119 -11.12 -0.46 -2.25
N ALA A 120 -11.52 0.62 -1.57
CA ALA A 120 -11.98 0.57 -0.19
C ALA A 120 -13.40 -0.01 -0.07
N THR A 121 -14.15 -0.09 -1.18
CA THR A 121 -15.50 -0.66 -1.26
C THR A 121 -15.60 -1.65 -2.42
N SER A 122 -16.45 -2.66 -2.28
CA SER A 122 -16.71 -3.65 -3.34
C SER A 122 -17.20 -3.00 -4.64
N ALA A 123 -18.14 -2.04 -4.54
CA ALA A 123 -18.67 -1.32 -5.69
C ALA A 123 -17.60 -0.49 -6.42
N GLY A 124 -16.62 0.06 -5.69
CA GLY A 124 -15.58 0.88 -6.28
C GLY A 124 -14.52 0.11 -7.08
N VAL A 125 -14.46 -1.23 -6.95
CA VAL A 125 -13.48 -2.06 -7.68
C VAL A 125 -13.65 -1.91 -9.20
N ALA A 126 -14.90 -1.89 -9.68
CA ALA A 126 -15.21 -1.84 -11.11
C ALA A 126 -14.81 -0.52 -11.78
N THR A 127 -14.65 0.55 -11.01
CA THR A 127 -14.30 1.90 -11.50
C THR A 127 -12.89 2.33 -11.12
N ALA A 128 -12.15 1.49 -10.39
CA ALA A 128 -10.79 1.80 -9.99
C ALA A 128 -9.86 1.84 -11.21
N VAL A 129 -8.83 2.69 -11.13
CA VAL A 129 -7.73 2.64 -12.11
C VAL A 129 -6.96 1.34 -11.87
N PRO A 130 -6.82 0.46 -12.88
CA PRO A 130 -6.13 -0.79 -12.68
C PRO A 130 -4.61 -0.63 -12.72
N VAL A 131 -3.94 -1.52 -12.01
CA VAL A 131 -2.54 -1.85 -12.27
C VAL A 131 -2.48 -2.80 -13.46
N VAL A 132 -1.70 -2.45 -14.49
CA VAL A 132 -1.56 -3.26 -15.71
C VAL A 132 -0.31 -4.14 -15.59
N VAL A 133 -0.50 -5.45 -15.70
CA VAL A 133 0.55 -6.46 -15.73
C VAL A 133 0.69 -6.97 -17.17
N ASN A 134 1.70 -6.47 -17.89
CA ASN A 134 1.97 -6.85 -19.29
C ASN A 134 2.80 -8.15 -19.40
N ASP A 135 2.45 -9.14 -18.57
CA ASP A 135 3.00 -10.48 -18.63
C ASP A 135 1.84 -11.47 -18.64
N LYS A 136 1.64 -12.13 -19.79
CA LYS A 136 0.60 -13.14 -19.97
C LYS A 136 0.81 -14.41 -19.17
N LEU A 137 2.02 -14.63 -18.64
CA LEU A 137 2.37 -15.80 -17.82
C LEU A 137 2.34 -15.50 -16.32
N ALA A 138 2.14 -14.24 -15.93
CA ALA A 138 2.06 -13.87 -14.53
C ALA A 138 0.91 -14.62 -13.84
N THR A 139 1.21 -15.13 -12.64
CA THR A 139 0.26 -15.80 -11.74
C THR A 139 0.16 -15.10 -10.40
N SER A 140 0.99 -14.09 -10.15
CA SER A 140 0.90 -13.26 -8.95
C SER A 140 1.38 -11.83 -9.19
N TYR A 141 0.96 -10.93 -8.31
CA TYR A 141 1.46 -9.56 -8.23
C TYR A 141 1.26 -8.98 -6.83
N THR A 142 2.30 -8.31 -6.32
CA THR A 142 2.23 -7.61 -5.04
C THR A 142 1.89 -6.15 -5.26
N ILE A 143 0.69 -5.76 -4.85
CA ILE A 143 0.30 -4.35 -4.76
C ILE A 143 0.89 -3.78 -3.47
N THR A 144 1.65 -2.70 -3.57
CA THR A 144 2.19 -1.94 -2.43
C THR A 144 1.51 -0.58 -2.31
N GLY A 145 1.76 0.16 -1.23
CA GLY A 145 1.19 1.51 -1.09
C GLY A 145 -0.29 1.54 -0.71
N LEU A 146 -0.86 0.42 -0.24
CA LEU A 146 -2.28 0.34 0.08
C LEU A 146 -2.62 1.20 1.32
N PRO A 147 -3.69 2.00 1.28
CA PRO A 147 -4.19 2.72 2.46
C PRO A 147 -4.76 1.78 3.51
N VAL A 148 -4.57 2.11 4.79
CA VAL A 148 -5.07 1.34 5.96
C VAL A 148 -6.55 0.94 5.83
N GLY A 149 -6.84 -0.33 6.12
CA GLY A 149 -8.21 -0.84 6.27
C GLY A 149 -8.59 -1.95 5.30
N VAL A 150 -9.87 -2.34 5.31
CA VAL A 150 -10.37 -3.39 4.42
C VAL A 150 -10.25 -2.95 2.97
N ARG A 151 -9.80 -3.88 2.12
CA ARG A 151 -9.65 -3.68 0.68
C ARG A 151 -10.40 -4.75 -0.08
N TYR A 152 -11.02 -4.32 -1.17
CA TYR A 152 -11.68 -5.17 -2.16
C TYR A 152 -10.85 -5.16 -3.42
N TYR A 153 -10.82 -6.29 -4.11
CA TYR A 153 -9.97 -6.50 -5.27
C TYR A 153 -10.78 -7.15 -6.37
N GLY A 154 -10.33 -6.96 -7.60
CA GLY A 154 -10.87 -7.62 -8.77
C GLY A 154 -9.80 -7.68 -9.85
N ALA A 155 -9.99 -8.54 -10.83
CA ALA A 155 -9.03 -8.67 -11.91
C ALA A 155 -9.72 -8.92 -13.25
N LYS A 156 -9.07 -8.46 -14.31
CA LYS A 156 -9.42 -8.79 -15.70
C LYS A 156 -8.19 -9.27 -16.44
N ALA A 157 -8.39 -10.20 -17.36
CA ALA A 157 -7.42 -10.53 -18.39
C ALA A 157 -7.67 -9.65 -19.63
N PHE A 158 -6.64 -9.37 -20.43
CA PHE A 158 -6.82 -8.70 -21.72
C PHE A 158 -5.94 -9.33 -22.81
N ASN A 159 -6.40 -9.27 -24.06
CA ASN A 159 -5.67 -9.79 -25.22
C ASN A 159 -4.82 -8.73 -25.94
N LEU A 160 -4.10 -9.13 -27.00
CA LEU A 160 -3.26 -8.22 -27.78
C LEU A 160 -4.05 -7.13 -28.54
N GLU A 161 -5.37 -7.29 -28.68
CA GLU A 161 -6.28 -6.25 -29.19
C GLU A 161 -6.80 -5.30 -28.10
N GLY A 162 -6.42 -5.53 -26.84
CA GLY A 162 -6.88 -4.75 -25.69
C GLY A 162 -8.31 -5.06 -25.25
N ILE A 163 -8.89 -6.17 -25.69
CA ILE A 163 -10.21 -6.64 -25.26
C ILE A 163 -10.09 -7.28 -23.88
N ASP A 164 -10.89 -6.79 -22.95
CA ASP A 164 -10.92 -7.23 -21.55
C ASP A 164 -11.89 -8.40 -21.32
N SER A 165 -11.57 -9.22 -20.33
CA SER A 165 -12.49 -10.18 -19.73
C SER A 165 -13.57 -9.51 -18.89
N ASP A 166 -14.52 -10.32 -18.45
CA ASP A 166 -15.37 -9.97 -17.32
C ASP A 166 -14.52 -9.87 -16.04
N MET A 167 -15.02 -9.14 -15.06
CA MET A 167 -14.34 -8.99 -13.77
C MET A 167 -14.50 -10.28 -12.96
N ALA A 168 -13.38 -10.79 -12.44
CA ALA A 168 -13.34 -11.81 -11.40
C ALA A 168 -13.43 -11.19 -10.00
#